data_AF-A0A6I9X8E7-F1
#
_entry.id   AF-A0A6I9X8E7-F1
#
_cell.length_a   1.000
_cell.length_b   1.000
_cell.length_c   1.000
_cell.angle_alpha   90.00
_cell.angle_beta   90.00
_cell.angle_gamma   90.00
#
_symmetry.space_group_name_H-M   'P 1'
#
loop_
_entity.id
_entity.type
_entity.pdbx_description
1 polymer ?
#
loop_
_entity_poly.entity_id
_entity_poly.type
_entity_poly.pdbx_seq_one_letter_code
_entity_poly.pdbx_strand_id
1 'polypeptide(L)'
;MYTICQTAGLDGLAKKFGLTPEQFGENLRDSYQRHETEQFPAEPLELAKDYVCSQFPTPEAVLEGACYMVALQIAREPLVRQVLRQTFQERAKINVAPTKKGKKDVDEAHYAYSFKYLKNKPVKELRDEQFLKISLAKEEGLLTIDISVDMKGVDGYGNDQSYFEEIKAFYYRDEFSHQVQEWNRQRTLAIERALRQFLYPQMAKELTNKLLLEAKECVVKACSRKLYNWLKVAPYRPDQQVEEDEDLMEENQGKGIRVLGIAFSSARNHPVFCALLNGEGEVTDFLRLPHFTKRRNAWREEEREKKAQDIETLKKFLLSKKPHVVTIGGENRDAQMLVEDVKRIVHELEQGHQLHADGGQLLALLQF
;
A
#
# COMPACT_ATOMS: atom_id res chain seq x y z
N MET A 1 -23.81 -5.07 29.98
CA MET A 1 -22.99 -5.32 31.19
C MET A 1 -22.80 -4.07 32.04
N TYR A 2 -22.26 -2.96 31.52
CA TYR A 2 -22.10 -1.73 32.32
C TYR A 2 -23.41 -1.22 32.94
N THR A 3 -24.48 -1.12 32.14
CA THR A 3 -25.81 -0.73 32.64
C THR A 3 -26.38 -1.70 33.68
N ILE A 4 -26.01 -2.98 33.61
CA ILE A 4 -26.42 -4.01 34.57
C ILE A 4 -25.71 -3.76 35.91
N CYS A 5 -24.38 -3.50 35.87
CA CYS A 5 -23.61 -3.10 37.03
C CYS A 5 -24.14 -1.80 37.67
N GLN A 6 -24.52 -0.82 36.84
CA GLN A 6 -25.08 0.45 37.29
C GLN A 6 -26.45 0.28 37.96
N THR A 7 -27.36 -0.50 37.37
CA THR A 7 -28.66 -0.82 37.97
C THR A 7 -28.52 -1.61 39.27
N ALA A 8 -27.48 -2.43 39.40
CA ALA A 8 -27.13 -3.14 40.64
C ALA A 8 -26.42 -2.25 41.69
N GLY A 9 -26.21 -0.97 41.41
CA GLY A 9 -25.60 -0.02 42.35
C GLY A 9 -24.09 -0.16 42.53
N LEU A 10 -23.40 -0.91 41.65
CA LEU A 10 -21.96 -1.19 41.78
C LEU A 10 -21.08 0.06 41.62
N ASP A 11 -21.63 1.19 41.15
CA ASP A 11 -20.94 2.48 41.09
C ASP A 11 -20.40 2.92 42.47
N GLY A 12 -21.14 2.60 43.55
CA GLY A 12 -20.72 2.89 44.91
C GLY A 12 -19.47 2.10 45.34
N LEU A 13 -19.33 0.86 44.87
CA LEU A 13 -18.17 0.01 45.12
C LEU A 13 -17.00 0.40 44.20
N ALA A 14 -17.28 0.72 42.94
CA ALA A 14 -16.28 1.16 41.95
C ALA A 14 -15.52 2.42 42.41
N LYS A 15 -16.22 3.39 43.01
CA LYS A 15 -15.59 4.60 43.57
C LYS A 15 -14.56 4.32 44.68
N LYS A 16 -14.65 3.16 45.34
CA LYS A 16 -13.73 2.78 46.44
C LYS A 16 -12.41 2.19 45.93
N PHE A 17 -12.23 2.05 44.61
CA PHE A 17 -10.97 1.59 44.02
C PHE A 17 -9.82 2.60 44.19
N GLY A 18 -10.11 3.87 44.47
CA GLY A 18 -9.15 4.83 44.99
C GLY A 18 -8.81 5.99 44.06
N LEU A 19 -8.64 5.74 42.75
CA LEU A 19 -8.44 6.81 41.77
C LEU A 19 -9.65 6.93 40.85
N THR A 20 -10.02 8.16 40.52
CA THR A 20 -10.92 8.39 39.39
C THR A 20 -10.22 8.07 38.07
N PRO A 21 -10.97 7.72 37.00
CA PRO A 21 -10.39 7.53 35.67
C PRO A 21 -9.57 8.75 35.20
N GLU A 22 -10.04 9.96 35.48
CA GLU A 22 -9.35 11.22 35.16
C GLU A 22 -8.01 11.34 35.90
N GLN A 23 -7.99 11.11 37.21
CA GLN A 23 -6.75 11.13 38.01
C GLN A 23 -5.75 10.10 37.51
N PHE A 24 -6.22 8.90 37.18
CA PHE A 24 -5.37 7.87 36.59
C PHE A 24 -4.84 8.30 35.20
N GLY A 25 -5.68 8.94 34.38
CA GLY A 25 -5.26 9.54 33.11
C GLY A 25 -4.17 10.60 33.27
N GLU A 26 -4.25 11.44 34.32
CA GLU A 26 -3.21 12.42 34.64
C GLU A 26 -1.91 11.75 35.07
N ASN A 27 -1.98 10.72 35.92
CA ASN A 27 -0.79 9.93 36.30
C ASN A 27 -0.12 9.31 35.06
N LEU A 28 -0.90 8.77 34.12
CA LEU A 28 -0.37 8.20 32.87
C LEU A 28 0.31 9.25 32.00
N ARG A 29 -0.31 10.42 31.83
CA ARG A 29 0.24 11.51 31.01
C ARG A 29 1.56 12.02 31.59
N ASP A 30 1.59 12.21 32.91
CA ASP A 30 2.72 12.83 33.59
C ASP A 30 3.85 11.80 33.86
N SER A 31 3.59 10.50 33.68
CA SER A 31 4.53 9.38 33.87
C SER A 31 5.07 9.25 35.30
N TYR A 32 4.31 9.74 36.29
CA TYR A 32 4.53 9.52 37.72
C TYR A 32 3.18 9.58 38.45
N GLN A 33 3.13 9.11 39.71
CA GLN A 33 1.93 9.23 40.53
C GLN A 33 1.75 10.67 41.01
N ARG A 34 1.03 11.48 40.22
CA ARG A 34 0.62 12.83 40.62
C ARG A 34 -0.50 12.81 41.65
N HIS A 35 -1.42 11.87 41.49
CA HIS A 35 -2.50 11.57 42.43
C HIS A 35 -2.20 10.24 43.11
N GLU A 36 -2.13 10.25 44.43
CA GLU A 36 -1.98 9.05 45.24
C GLU A 36 -3.28 8.26 45.32
N THR A 37 -3.17 6.93 45.33
CA THR A 37 -4.34 6.06 45.39
C THR A 37 -5.00 6.11 46.78
N GLU A 38 -6.25 6.60 46.84
CA GLU A 38 -7.03 6.57 48.07
C GLU A 38 -7.35 5.14 48.49
N GLN A 39 -7.22 4.85 49.79
CA GLN A 39 -7.40 3.52 50.35
C GLN A 39 -8.67 3.47 51.18
N PHE A 40 -9.52 2.48 50.88
CA PHE A 40 -10.72 2.24 51.66
C PHE A 40 -10.42 1.31 52.85
N PRO A 41 -10.93 1.61 54.07
CA PRO A 41 -10.58 0.91 55.32
C PRO A 41 -11.26 -0.45 55.51
N ALA A 42 -12.08 -0.92 54.56
CA ALA A 42 -12.65 -2.26 54.53
C ALA A 42 -12.12 -3.06 53.34
N GLU A 43 -12.05 -4.39 53.48
CA GLU A 43 -11.61 -5.27 52.39
C GLU A 43 -12.64 -5.29 51.24
N PRO A 44 -12.18 -5.42 49.97
CA PRO A 44 -13.07 -5.43 48.81
C PRO A 44 -14.18 -6.48 48.91
N LEU A 45 -13.83 -7.70 49.35
CA LEU A 45 -14.77 -8.82 49.40
C LEU A 45 -15.84 -8.63 50.48
N GLU A 46 -15.47 -8.05 51.62
CA GLU A 46 -16.43 -7.70 52.67
C GLU A 46 -17.41 -6.64 52.21
N LEU A 47 -16.94 -5.61 51.52
CA LEU A 47 -17.81 -4.58 50.94
C LEU A 47 -18.70 -5.12 49.83
N ALA A 48 -18.25 -6.13 49.09
CA ALA A 48 -19.01 -6.73 48.01
C ALA A 48 -20.24 -7.50 48.51
N LYS A 49 -20.24 -7.98 49.76
CA LYS A 49 -21.40 -8.67 50.36
C LYS A 49 -22.65 -7.79 50.39
N ASP A 50 -22.48 -6.48 50.58
CA ASP A 50 -23.58 -5.50 50.64
C ASP A 50 -24.28 -5.30 49.29
N TYR A 51 -23.67 -5.73 48.18
CA TYR A 51 -24.17 -5.54 46.82
C TYR A 51 -24.61 -6.86 46.14
N VAL A 52 -24.68 -7.97 46.89
CA VAL A 52 -25.16 -9.25 46.38
C VAL A 52 -26.63 -9.14 45.98
N CYS A 53 -26.95 -9.51 44.75
CA CYS A 53 -28.31 -9.47 44.22
C CYS A 53 -28.55 -10.60 43.22
N SER A 54 -29.76 -10.71 42.67
CA SER A 54 -30.12 -11.76 41.72
C SER A 54 -29.22 -11.80 40.46
N GLN A 55 -28.63 -10.66 40.09
CA GLN A 55 -27.73 -10.54 38.94
C GLN A 55 -26.27 -10.87 39.29
N PHE A 56 -25.90 -10.73 40.56
CA PHE A 56 -24.56 -11.00 41.10
C PHE A 56 -24.71 -11.82 42.38
N PRO A 57 -24.85 -13.15 42.26
CA PRO A 57 -25.30 -14.01 43.36
C PRO A 57 -24.21 -14.25 44.43
N THR A 58 -22.95 -13.92 44.15
CA THR A 58 -21.85 -14.09 45.11
C THR A 58 -21.03 -12.80 45.24
N PRO A 59 -20.37 -12.56 46.39
CA PRO A 59 -19.48 -11.40 46.58
C PRO A 59 -18.35 -11.33 45.53
N GLU A 60 -17.86 -12.48 45.05
CA GLU A 60 -16.84 -12.55 44.00
C GLU A 60 -17.40 -12.07 42.65
N ALA A 61 -18.65 -12.44 42.33
CA ALA A 61 -19.32 -11.97 41.12
C ALA A 61 -19.56 -10.45 41.16
N VAL A 62 -19.91 -9.92 42.34
CA VAL A 62 -20.02 -8.47 42.58
C VAL A 62 -18.68 -7.78 42.34
N LEU A 63 -17.57 -8.30 42.90
CA LEU A 63 -16.23 -7.75 42.67
C LEU A 63 -15.83 -7.80 41.20
N GLU A 64 -16.11 -8.90 40.51
CA GLU A 64 -15.83 -9.00 39.08
C GLU A 64 -16.62 -7.95 38.28
N GLY A 65 -17.90 -7.74 38.64
CA GLY A 65 -18.76 -6.72 38.06
C GLY A 65 -18.26 -5.29 38.31
N ALA A 66 -17.80 -4.99 39.52
CA ALA A 66 -17.22 -3.70 39.89
C ALA A 66 -15.87 -3.47 39.18
N CYS A 67 -15.01 -4.49 39.13
CA CYS A 67 -13.75 -4.47 38.39
C CYS A 67 -13.98 -4.22 36.89
N TYR A 68 -14.97 -4.89 36.28
CA TYR A 68 -15.38 -4.63 34.89
C TYR A 68 -15.84 -3.18 34.70
N MET A 69 -16.61 -2.64 35.64
CA MET A 69 -17.11 -1.26 35.58
C MET A 69 -15.95 -0.26 35.61
N VAL A 70 -15.01 -0.40 36.55
CA VAL A 70 -13.81 0.45 36.64
C VAL A 70 -12.95 0.31 35.38
N ALA A 71 -12.73 -0.92 34.91
CA ALA A 71 -11.98 -1.17 33.68
C ALA A 71 -12.60 -0.46 32.47
N LEU A 72 -13.92 -0.46 32.36
CA LEU A 72 -14.62 0.24 31.27
C LEU A 72 -14.54 1.76 31.42
N GLN A 73 -14.66 2.29 32.64
CA GLN A 73 -14.51 3.72 32.91
C GLN A 73 -13.11 4.21 32.50
N ILE A 74 -12.05 3.51 32.91
CA ILE A 74 -10.68 3.77 32.47
C ILE A 74 -10.56 3.70 30.95
N ALA A 75 -11.14 2.69 30.31
CA ALA A 75 -11.05 2.53 28.86
C ALA A 75 -11.82 3.59 28.05
N ARG A 76 -12.79 4.26 28.68
CA ARG A 76 -13.59 5.33 28.08
C ARG A 76 -13.07 6.73 28.39
N GLU A 77 -12.12 6.86 29.30
CA GLU A 77 -11.52 8.14 29.67
C GLU A 77 -10.71 8.74 28.50
N PRO A 78 -11.05 9.95 28.00
CA PRO A 78 -10.36 10.57 26.88
C PRO A 78 -8.85 10.70 27.08
N LEU A 79 -8.38 11.10 28.27
CA LEU A 79 -6.96 11.31 28.52
C LEU A 79 -6.17 9.99 28.46
N VAL A 80 -6.69 8.93 29.08
CA VAL A 80 -6.11 7.57 29.03
C VAL A 80 -5.98 7.11 27.56
N ARG A 81 -7.02 7.31 26.76
CA ARG A 81 -7.03 6.94 25.33
C ARG A 81 -6.03 7.74 24.52
N GLN A 82 -5.89 9.04 24.81
CA GLN A 82 -4.93 9.91 24.14
C GLN A 82 -3.50 9.44 24.39
N VAL A 83 -3.11 9.21 25.65
CA VAL A 83 -1.76 8.75 26.02
C VAL A 83 -1.48 7.39 25.39
N LEU A 84 -2.42 6.44 25.49
CA LEU A 84 -2.23 5.11 24.91
C LEU A 84 -2.09 5.12 23.40
N ARG A 85 -2.85 5.98 22.71
CA ARG A 85 -2.71 6.15 21.26
C ARG A 85 -1.31 6.62 20.89
N GLN A 86 -0.76 7.59 21.62
CA GLN A 86 0.60 8.07 21.41
C GLN A 86 1.61 6.94 21.65
N THR A 87 1.51 6.23 22.79
CA THR A 87 2.38 5.09 23.08
C THR A 87 2.32 4.01 21.99
N PHE A 88 1.13 3.66 21.48
CA PHE A 88 1.01 2.70 20.38
C PHE A 88 1.68 3.19 19.10
N GLN A 89 1.50 4.46 18.72
CA GLN A 89 2.16 5.00 17.53
C GLN A 89 3.68 5.02 17.67
N GLU A 90 4.19 5.13 18.89
CA GLU A 90 5.63 5.22 19.15
C GLU A 90 6.33 3.89 19.35
N ARG A 91 5.71 3.00 20.14
CA ARG A 91 6.33 1.77 20.65
C ARG A 91 5.76 0.50 20.02
N ALA A 92 4.64 0.57 19.30
CA ALA A 92 4.04 -0.64 18.74
C ALA A 92 4.97 -1.31 17.72
N LYS A 93 4.92 -2.63 17.76
CA LYS A 93 5.66 -3.53 16.90
C LYS A 93 4.69 -4.42 16.17
N ILE A 94 5.01 -4.70 14.91
CA ILE A 94 4.28 -5.64 14.08
C ILE A 94 4.94 -7.01 14.12
N ASN A 95 4.10 -8.03 14.30
CA ASN A 95 4.45 -9.43 14.21
C ASN A 95 3.63 -10.06 13.08
N VAL A 96 4.32 -10.73 12.16
CA VAL A 96 3.71 -11.40 11.01
C VAL A 96 4.15 -12.85 11.02
N ALA A 97 3.17 -13.75 10.95
CA ALA A 97 3.40 -15.19 10.91
C ALA A 97 2.60 -15.81 9.76
N PRO A 98 3.12 -16.85 9.09
CA PRO A 98 2.41 -17.48 8.00
C PRO A 98 1.32 -18.43 8.53
N THR A 99 0.18 -18.43 7.86
CA THR A 99 -0.87 -19.44 8.08
C THR A 99 -0.42 -20.79 7.51
N LYS A 100 -1.22 -21.86 7.74
CA LYS A 100 -0.97 -23.15 7.09
C LYS A 100 -0.90 -23.02 5.56
N LYS A 101 -1.74 -22.16 4.98
CA LYS A 101 -1.75 -21.84 3.55
C LYS A 101 -0.49 -21.06 3.15
N GLY A 102 -0.17 -19.97 3.85
CA GLY A 102 1.00 -19.16 3.52
C GLY A 102 2.35 -19.87 3.71
N LYS A 103 2.43 -20.91 4.56
CA LYS A 103 3.64 -21.73 4.62
C LYS A 103 3.93 -22.47 3.31
N LYS A 104 2.88 -22.95 2.64
CA LYS A 104 2.94 -23.72 1.39
C LYS A 104 3.04 -22.81 0.16
N ASP A 105 2.24 -21.76 0.13
CA ASP A 105 2.01 -20.97 -1.09
C ASP A 105 2.99 -19.78 -1.23
N VAL A 106 3.59 -19.31 -0.13
CA VAL A 106 4.58 -18.21 -0.17
C VAL A 106 5.98 -18.80 -0.30
N ASP A 107 6.44 -18.93 -1.54
CA ASP A 107 7.82 -19.30 -1.92
C ASP A 107 8.72 -18.06 -2.07
N GLU A 108 9.99 -18.26 -2.44
CA GLU A 108 10.99 -17.19 -2.60
C GLU A 108 10.64 -16.14 -3.67
N ALA A 109 9.83 -16.52 -4.66
CA ALA A 109 9.39 -15.63 -5.74
C ALA A 109 8.14 -14.82 -5.36
N HIS A 110 7.40 -15.25 -4.33
CA HIS A 110 6.19 -14.59 -3.90
C HIS A 110 6.47 -13.22 -3.26
N TYR A 111 5.67 -12.20 -3.62
CA TYR A 111 5.84 -10.81 -3.14
C TYR A 111 5.85 -10.69 -1.60
N ALA A 112 5.20 -11.64 -0.92
CA ALA A 112 5.05 -11.68 0.53
C ALA A 112 6.18 -12.40 1.28
N TYR A 113 7.14 -12.98 0.57
CA TYR A 113 8.22 -13.77 1.17
C TYR A 113 9.09 -12.96 2.15
N SER A 114 9.43 -11.72 1.77
CA SER A 114 10.31 -10.83 2.54
C SER A 114 9.79 -10.48 3.94
N PHE A 115 8.47 -10.60 4.15
CA PHE A 115 7.81 -10.32 5.43
C PHE A 115 7.04 -11.51 5.98
N LYS A 116 7.31 -12.72 5.46
CA LYS A 116 6.67 -13.98 5.91
C LYS A 116 6.88 -14.25 7.40
N TYR A 117 8.03 -13.85 7.94
CA TYR A 117 8.42 -14.03 9.34
C TYR A 117 8.94 -12.72 9.96
N LEU A 118 8.05 -11.73 10.13
CA LEU A 118 8.41 -10.52 10.86
C LEU A 118 8.12 -10.71 12.35
N LYS A 119 9.11 -10.43 13.20
CA LYS A 119 8.95 -10.47 14.66
C LYS A 119 9.43 -9.16 15.25
N ASN A 120 8.63 -8.56 16.12
CA ASN A 120 8.92 -7.34 16.86
C ASN A 120 9.41 -6.17 16.00
N LYS A 121 8.99 -6.05 14.72
CA LYS A 121 9.42 -4.95 13.86
C LYS A 121 8.73 -3.65 14.31
N PRO A 122 9.45 -2.58 14.64
CA PRO A 122 8.82 -1.31 15.01
C PRO A 122 7.93 -0.78 13.88
N VAL A 123 6.71 -0.36 14.22
CA VAL A 123 5.74 0.14 13.22
C VAL A 123 6.28 1.38 12.50
N LYS A 124 7.01 2.26 13.21
CA LYS A 124 7.65 3.45 12.65
C LYS A 124 8.68 3.17 11.54
N GLU A 125 9.20 1.95 11.48
CA GLU A 125 10.16 1.55 10.45
C GLU A 125 9.50 0.96 9.20
N LEU A 126 8.18 0.80 9.20
CA LEU A 126 7.46 0.42 7.99
C LEU A 126 7.53 1.58 6.99
N ARG A 127 7.93 1.27 5.76
CA ARG A 127 8.09 2.26 4.70
C ARG A 127 7.23 1.89 3.49
N ASP A 128 6.87 2.91 2.73
CA ASP A 128 6.25 2.80 1.42
C ASP A 128 4.99 1.90 1.42
N GLU A 129 4.92 0.97 0.48
CA GLU A 129 3.84 0.01 0.27
C GLU A 129 3.95 -1.26 1.15
N GLN A 130 4.93 -1.36 2.05
CA GLN A 130 5.17 -2.60 2.82
C GLN A 130 3.93 -3.04 3.60
N PHE A 131 3.32 -2.11 4.34
CA PHE A 131 2.13 -2.44 5.14
C PHE A 131 0.92 -2.81 4.26
N LEU A 132 0.82 -2.23 3.06
CA LEU A 132 -0.23 -2.59 2.09
C LEU A 132 -0.06 -4.03 1.61
N LYS A 133 1.17 -4.43 1.25
CA LYS A 133 1.48 -5.82 0.85
C LYS A 133 1.24 -6.82 1.98
N ILE A 134 1.62 -6.48 3.21
CA ILE A 134 1.34 -7.30 4.39
C ILE A 134 -0.19 -7.44 4.61
N SER A 135 -0.94 -6.35 4.46
CA SER A 135 -2.40 -6.35 4.60
C SER A 135 -3.08 -7.20 3.51
N LEU A 136 -2.63 -7.09 2.26
CA LEU A 136 -3.11 -7.92 1.15
C LEU A 136 -2.89 -9.42 1.42
N ALA A 137 -1.68 -9.79 1.85
CA ALA A 137 -1.36 -11.17 2.18
C ALA A 137 -2.19 -11.71 3.37
N LYS A 138 -2.61 -10.84 4.29
CA LYS A 138 -3.57 -11.19 5.35
C LYS A 138 -4.97 -11.42 4.80
N GLU A 139 -5.46 -10.57 3.91
CA GLU A 139 -6.78 -10.72 3.27
C GLU A 139 -6.86 -12.00 2.41
N GLU A 140 -5.76 -12.37 1.75
CA GLU A 140 -5.62 -13.64 0.99
C GLU A 140 -5.50 -14.89 1.89
N GLY A 141 -5.46 -14.69 3.21
CA GLY A 141 -5.33 -15.75 4.21
C GLY A 141 -3.94 -16.40 4.24
N LEU A 142 -2.91 -15.75 3.69
CA LEU A 142 -1.53 -16.25 3.67
C LEU A 142 -0.82 -15.96 5.00
N LEU A 143 -1.06 -14.78 5.59
CA LEU A 143 -0.37 -14.32 6.80
C LEU A 143 -1.36 -13.90 7.89
N THR A 144 -0.92 -13.98 9.15
CA THR A 144 -1.56 -13.32 10.29
C THR A 144 -0.73 -12.13 10.73
N ILE A 145 -1.41 -11.08 11.19
CA ILE A 145 -0.78 -9.86 11.68
C ILE A 145 -1.22 -9.65 13.13
N ASP A 146 -0.26 -9.39 14.00
CA ASP A 146 -0.47 -8.96 15.36
C ASP A 146 0.33 -7.69 15.63
N ILE A 147 -0.33 -6.67 16.20
CA ILE A 147 0.29 -5.41 16.57
C ILE A 147 0.20 -5.30 18.10
N SER A 148 1.36 -5.19 18.74
CA SER A 148 1.49 -5.14 20.19
C SER A 148 2.57 -4.13 20.61
N VAL A 149 2.42 -3.55 21.79
CA VAL A 149 3.41 -2.60 22.37
C VAL A 149 4.60 -3.37 22.94
N ASP A 150 4.30 -4.46 23.65
CA ASP A 150 5.29 -5.32 24.27
C ASP A 150 5.96 -6.24 23.25
N MET A 151 7.21 -6.61 23.50
CA MET A 151 7.91 -7.58 22.65
C MET A 151 7.34 -8.98 22.88
N LYS A 152 7.07 -9.71 21.78
CA LYS A 152 6.65 -11.12 21.87
C LYS A 152 7.85 -12.06 21.87
N GLY A 153 7.82 -13.06 22.76
CA GLY A 153 8.77 -14.18 22.80
C GLY A 153 10.21 -13.75 23.07
N VAL A 154 10.38 -12.89 24.08
CA VAL A 154 11.67 -12.41 24.64
C VAL A 154 11.62 -12.58 26.16
N ASP A 155 11.10 -13.72 26.63
CA ASP A 155 11.04 -14.01 28.07
C ASP A 155 12.49 -14.21 28.58
N GLY A 156 12.92 -13.42 29.57
CA GLY A 156 14.20 -13.63 30.29
C GLY A 156 15.44 -12.87 29.78
N TYR A 157 15.33 -11.94 28.82
CA TYR A 157 16.44 -11.04 28.43
C TYR A 157 16.15 -9.59 28.83
N GLY A 158 16.33 -9.25 30.11
CA GLY A 158 16.69 -7.91 30.60
C GLY A 158 15.73 -6.74 30.34
N ASN A 159 14.54 -6.97 29.77
CA ASN A 159 13.53 -5.95 29.51
C ASN A 159 12.13 -6.47 29.89
N ASP A 160 12.02 -7.05 31.08
CA ASP A 160 10.81 -7.68 31.63
C ASP A 160 9.71 -6.67 32.05
N GLN A 161 9.95 -5.36 31.89
CA GLN A 161 8.89 -4.37 32.09
C GLN A 161 8.04 -4.26 30.83
N SER A 162 7.02 -5.10 30.77
CA SER A 162 5.89 -4.84 29.89
C SER A 162 5.29 -3.47 30.20
N TYR A 163 4.72 -2.84 29.20
CA TYR A 163 4.01 -1.57 29.36
C TYR A 163 2.84 -1.68 30.37
N PHE A 164 2.32 -2.89 30.56
CA PHE A 164 1.36 -3.18 31.64
C PHE A 164 1.97 -2.98 33.03
N GLU A 165 3.19 -3.46 33.28
CA GLU A 165 3.86 -3.27 34.58
C GLU A 165 4.23 -1.79 34.82
N GLU A 166 4.60 -1.04 33.77
CA GLU A 166 4.80 0.42 33.84
C GLU A 166 3.51 1.12 34.31
N ILE A 167 2.38 0.85 33.65
CA ILE A 167 1.09 1.49 33.96
C ILE A 167 0.57 1.10 35.35
N LYS A 168 0.71 -0.18 35.72
CA LYS A 168 0.25 -0.72 37.00
C LYS A 168 0.86 0.05 38.17
N ALA A 169 2.13 0.46 38.04
CA ALA A 169 2.80 1.27 39.05
C ALA A 169 2.07 2.60 39.32
N PHE A 170 1.30 3.16 38.38
CA PHE A 170 0.59 4.44 38.55
C PHE A 170 -0.75 4.36 39.29
N TYR A 171 -1.21 3.15 39.62
CA TYR A 171 -2.40 2.90 40.44
C TYR A 171 -2.07 2.05 41.68
N TYR A 172 -0.81 1.65 41.84
CA TYR A 172 -0.37 0.80 42.94
C TYR A 172 -0.15 1.63 44.21
N ARG A 173 -0.53 1.08 45.37
CA ARG A 173 -0.21 1.67 46.68
C ARG A 173 0.78 0.78 47.41
N ASP A 174 1.93 1.34 47.79
CA ASP A 174 3.03 0.60 48.42
C ASP A 174 2.84 0.47 49.94
N GLU A 175 1.93 -0.40 50.35
CA GLU A 175 1.75 -0.78 51.75
C GLU A 175 1.54 -2.30 51.89
N PHE A 176 2.09 -2.87 52.97
CA PHE A 176 2.08 -4.32 53.21
C PHE A 176 0.83 -4.84 53.91
N SER A 177 -0.14 -4.00 54.25
CA SER A 177 -1.36 -4.45 54.92
C SER A 177 -2.16 -5.39 54.00
N HIS A 178 -2.73 -6.45 54.56
CA HIS A 178 -3.51 -7.45 53.80
C HIS A 178 -4.61 -6.79 52.97
N GLN A 179 -5.29 -5.81 53.55
CA GLN A 179 -6.32 -5.02 52.88
C GLN A 179 -5.79 -4.27 51.65
N VAL A 180 -4.64 -3.59 51.76
CA VAL A 180 -4.06 -2.85 50.62
C VAL A 180 -3.66 -3.83 49.51
N GLN A 181 -3.12 -4.99 49.87
CA GLN A 181 -2.79 -6.03 48.90
C GLN A 181 -4.03 -6.53 48.13
N GLU A 182 -5.14 -6.75 48.82
CA GLU A 182 -6.38 -7.20 48.17
C GLU A 182 -6.99 -6.12 47.27
N TRP A 183 -6.93 -4.84 47.67
CA TRP A 183 -7.31 -3.73 46.80
C TRP A 183 -6.37 -3.58 45.60
N ASN A 184 -5.06 -3.70 45.79
CA ASN A 184 -4.07 -3.67 44.71
C ASN A 184 -4.30 -4.82 43.71
N ARG A 185 -4.74 -6.00 44.17
CA ARG A 185 -5.16 -7.10 43.32
C ARG A 185 -6.33 -6.70 42.43
N GLN A 186 -7.38 -6.08 42.99
CA GLN A 186 -8.53 -5.60 42.21
C GLN A 186 -8.15 -4.50 41.21
N ARG A 187 -7.33 -3.52 41.61
CA ARG A 187 -6.83 -2.45 40.74
C ARG A 187 -6.03 -3.01 39.56
N THR A 188 -5.13 -3.95 39.83
CA THR A 188 -4.33 -4.63 38.81
C THR A 188 -5.22 -5.35 37.80
N LEU A 189 -6.22 -6.09 38.29
CA LEU A 189 -7.19 -6.80 37.45
C LEU A 189 -8.00 -5.84 36.58
N ALA A 190 -8.41 -4.69 37.13
CA ALA A 190 -9.14 -3.66 36.41
C ALA A 190 -8.30 -3.03 35.29
N ILE A 191 -7.04 -2.70 35.55
CA ILE A 191 -6.10 -2.17 34.55
C ILE A 191 -5.85 -3.21 33.46
N GLU A 192 -5.59 -4.46 33.84
CA GLU A 192 -5.34 -5.54 32.88
C GLU A 192 -6.54 -5.71 31.94
N ARG A 193 -7.74 -5.74 32.52
CA ARG A 193 -8.99 -5.85 31.76
C ARG A 193 -9.17 -4.63 30.86
N ALA A 194 -8.92 -3.42 31.35
CA ALA A 194 -9.02 -2.18 30.58
C ALA A 194 -8.11 -2.22 29.34
N LEU A 195 -6.85 -2.60 29.54
CA LEU A 195 -5.84 -2.65 28.49
C LEU A 195 -6.10 -3.78 27.49
N ARG A 196 -6.17 -5.02 27.96
CA ARG A 196 -6.23 -6.21 27.08
C ARG A 196 -7.57 -6.37 26.38
N GLN A 197 -8.69 -6.09 27.06
CA GLN A 197 -10.03 -6.34 26.48
C GLN A 197 -10.59 -5.14 25.71
N PHE A 198 -10.24 -3.90 26.09
CA PHE A 198 -10.84 -2.72 25.48
C PHE A 198 -9.84 -1.85 24.71
N LEU A 199 -8.75 -1.42 25.35
CA LEU A 199 -7.88 -0.40 24.78
C LEU A 199 -6.96 -0.96 23.69
N TYR A 200 -6.20 -2.03 23.94
CA TYR A 200 -5.27 -2.61 22.98
C TYR A 200 -5.94 -3.04 21.66
N PRO A 201 -7.10 -3.73 21.66
CA PRO A 201 -7.78 -4.08 20.41
C PRO A 201 -8.21 -2.84 19.61
N GLN A 202 -8.66 -1.78 20.29
CA GLN A 202 -9.04 -0.53 19.65
C GLN A 202 -7.82 0.22 19.09
N MET A 203 -6.75 0.35 19.87
CA MET A 203 -5.52 1.04 19.43
C MET A 203 -4.86 0.31 18.28
N ALA A 204 -4.78 -1.02 18.31
CA ALA A 204 -4.26 -1.84 17.22
C ALA A 204 -5.09 -1.67 15.94
N LYS A 205 -6.42 -1.62 16.05
CA LYS A 205 -7.31 -1.38 14.91
C LYS A 205 -7.16 0.03 14.34
N GLU A 206 -7.09 1.05 15.20
CA GLU A 206 -6.88 2.43 14.79
C GLU A 206 -5.54 2.62 14.07
N LEU A 207 -4.47 2.06 14.65
CA LEU A 207 -3.13 2.11 14.06
C LEU A 207 -3.06 1.34 12.72
N THR A 208 -3.71 0.17 12.63
CA THR A 208 -3.83 -0.58 11.37
C THR A 208 -4.47 0.26 10.28
N ASN A 209 -5.57 0.95 10.59
CA ASN A 209 -6.27 1.80 9.63
C ASN A 209 -5.41 2.99 9.18
N LYS A 210 -4.70 3.62 10.12
CA LYS A 210 -3.78 4.72 9.82
C LYS A 210 -2.65 4.27 8.87
N LEU A 211 -1.98 3.16 9.20
CA LEU A 211 -0.90 2.61 8.37
C LEU A 211 -1.39 2.22 6.97
N LEU A 212 -2.61 1.68 6.87
CA LEU A 212 -3.21 1.31 5.59
C LEU A 212 -3.53 2.55 4.73
N LEU A 213 -3.99 3.64 5.34
CA LEU A 213 -4.22 4.90 4.66
C LEU A 213 -2.90 5.52 4.17
N GLU A 214 -1.89 5.60 5.03
CA GLU A 214 -0.56 6.14 4.69
C GLU A 214 0.11 5.34 3.55
N ALA A 215 0.02 4.01 3.60
CA ALA A 215 0.56 3.15 2.54
C ALA A 215 -0.19 3.36 1.20
N LYS A 216 -1.52 3.52 1.23
CA LYS A 216 -2.31 3.84 0.03
C LYS A 216 -1.93 5.19 -0.56
N GLU A 217 -1.77 6.22 0.26
CA GLU A 217 -1.34 7.55 -0.19
C GLU A 217 0.05 7.50 -0.85
N CYS A 218 0.97 6.71 -0.30
CA CYS A 218 2.29 6.52 -0.89
C CYS A 218 2.18 5.94 -2.32
N VAL A 219 1.37 4.89 -2.48
CA VAL A 219 1.13 4.27 -3.80
C VAL A 219 0.47 5.25 -4.77
N VAL A 220 -0.55 6.00 -4.32
CA VAL A 220 -1.20 7.02 -5.15
C VAL A 220 -0.19 8.06 -5.63
N LYS A 221 0.67 8.57 -4.74
CA LYS A 221 1.73 9.51 -5.12
C LYS A 221 2.70 8.90 -6.15
N ALA A 222 3.08 7.63 -5.97
CA ALA A 222 3.94 6.94 -6.92
C ALA A 222 3.29 6.82 -8.31
N CYS A 223 2.01 6.43 -8.36
CA CYS A 223 1.21 6.35 -9.58
C CYS A 223 1.05 7.73 -10.25
N SER A 224 0.75 8.78 -9.49
CA SER A 224 0.62 10.14 -10.00
C SER A 224 1.92 10.64 -10.62
N ARG A 225 3.08 10.39 -10.00
CA ARG A 225 4.39 10.74 -10.60
C ARG A 225 4.64 9.99 -11.90
N LYS A 226 4.33 8.69 -11.94
CA LYS A 226 4.52 7.87 -13.14
C LYS A 226 3.66 8.38 -14.30
N LEU A 227 2.38 8.66 -14.02
CA LEU A 227 1.46 9.24 -15.00
C LEU A 227 1.91 10.64 -15.43
N TYR A 228 2.33 11.48 -14.48
CA TYR A 228 2.86 12.81 -14.78
C TYR A 228 4.06 12.74 -15.74
N ASN A 229 4.98 11.79 -15.52
CA ASN A 229 6.13 11.60 -16.41
C ASN A 229 5.71 11.11 -17.81
N TRP A 230 4.65 10.29 -17.91
CA TRP A 230 4.09 9.87 -19.19
C TRP A 230 3.40 11.02 -19.95
N LEU A 231 2.78 11.96 -19.23
CA LEU A 231 2.17 13.14 -19.83
C LEU A 231 3.20 14.24 -20.15
N LYS A 232 4.28 14.33 -19.36
CA LYS A 232 5.36 15.31 -19.52
C LYS A 232 6.41 14.85 -20.53
N VAL A 233 5.98 14.26 -21.63
CA VAL A 233 6.84 13.95 -22.76
C VAL A 233 6.65 15.08 -23.77
N ALA A 234 7.75 15.75 -24.15
CA ALA A 234 7.70 16.77 -25.18
C ALA A 234 7.36 16.13 -26.53
N PRO A 235 6.64 16.84 -27.43
CA PRO A 235 6.46 16.37 -28.80
C PRO A 235 7.81 16.04 -29.45
N TYR A 236 7.85 14.94 -30.20
CA TYR A 236 9.05 14.56 -30.94
C TYR A 236 9.47 15.69 -31.89
N ARG A 237 10.78 15.93 -31.98
CA ARG A 237 11.39 16.85 -32.95
C ARG A 237 12.47 16.10 -33.73
N PRO A 238 12.48 16.16 -35.08
CA PRO A 238 13.60 15.68 -35.88
C PRO A 238 14.90 16.41 -35.50
N ASP A 239 16.06 15.79 -35.75
CA ASP A 239 17.36 16.38 -35.41
C ASP A 239 17.63 17.70 -36.16
N GLN A 240 18.29 18.64 -35.49
CA GLN A 240 18.53 20.03 -35.93
C GLN A 240 19.38 20.18 -37.21
N GLN A 241 20.03 19.13 -37.70
CA GLN A 241 20.76 19.19 -38.97
C GLN A 241 19.84 19.40 -40.18
N VAL A 242 18.53 19.22 -40.00
CA VAL A 242 17.51 19.52 -41.03
C VAL A 242 17.11 21.00 -41.02
N GLU A 243 17.36 21.74 -39.92
CA GLU A 243 16.98 23.16 -39.81
C GLU A 243 17.92 24.10 -40.59
N GLU A 244 19.22 23.79 -40.72
CA GLU A 244 20.18 24.69 -41.40
C GLU A 244 20.02 24.73 -42.94
N ASP A 245 19.44 23.70 -43.55
CA ASP A 245 19.17 23.67 -45.00
C ASP A 245 17.77 24.24 -45.37
N GLU A 246 16.88 24.43 -44.39
CA GLU A 246 15.49 24.87 -44.62
C GLU A 246 15.30 26.40 -44.64
N ASP A 247 16.28 27.19 -44.17
CA ASP A 247 16.22 28.66 -44.20
C ASP A 247 16.26 29.27 -45.62
N LEU A 248 16.42 28.45 -46.66
CA LEU A 248 16.52 28.87 -48.07
C LEU A 248 15.35 28.43 -48.97
N MET A 249 14.39 27.62 -48.49
CA MET A 249 13.29 27.14 -49.35
C MET A 249 11.89 27.48 -48.81
N GLU A 250 11.27 28.43 -49.51
CA GLU A 250 9.95 28.99 -49.31
C GLU A 250 8.79 27.99 -49.15
N GLU A 251 7.95 28.27 -48.14
CA GLU A 251 6.48 28.32 -48.15
C GLU A 251 5.63 27.08 -48.52
N ASN A 252 6.17 25.92 -48.92
CA ASN A 252 5.33 24.79 -49.39
C ASN A 252 5.45 23.44 -48.67
N GLN A 253 6.25 23.33 -47.59
CA GLN A 253 6.23 22.14 -46.72
C GLN A 253 5.39 22.44 -45.47
N GLY A 254 4.19 21.88 -45.42
CA GLY A 254 3.18 22.17 -44.41
C GLY A 254 3.73 22.15 -42.99
N LYS A 255 3.41 23.21 -42.24
CA LYS A 255 3.74 23.40 -40.82
C LYS A 255 3.36 22.15 -40.02
N GLY A 256 4.35 21.38 -39.59
CA GLY A 256 4.20 20.28 -38.62
C GLY A 256 4.66 18.90 -39.10
N ILE A 257 4.87 18.00 -38.14
CA ILE A 257 5.47 16.69 -38.36
C ILE A 257 4.38 15.69 -38.76
N ARG A 258 4.39 15.25 -40.03
CA ARG A 258 3.65 14.06 -40.49
C ARG A 258 4.16 12.78 -39.81
N VAL A 259 3.26 12.01 -39.20
CA VAL A 259 3.57 10.78 -38.45
C VAL A 259 2.82 9.60 -39.04
N LEU A 260 3.51 8.50 -39.32
CA LEU A 260 2.90 7.22 -39.69
C LEU A 260 2.90 6.28 -38.47
N GLY A 261 1.74 6.04 -37.88
CA GLY A 261 1.57 5.06 -36.82
C GLY A 261 1.25 3.68 -37.38
N ILE A 262 1.99 2.66 -36.95
CA ILE A 262 1.81 1.25 -37.33
C ILE A 262 1.40 0.46 -36.09
N ALA A 263 0.21 -0.14 -36.16
CA ALA A 263 -0.33 -1.01 -35.12
C ALA A 263 -0.42 -2.44 -35.64
N PHE A 264 0.09 -3.39 -34.86
CA PHE A 264 0.02 -4.81 -35.15
C PHE A 264 -0.58 -5.56 -33.96
N SER A 265 -1.13 -6.75 -34.23
CA SER A 265 -1.65 -7.65 -33.22
C SER A 265 -0.77 -8.89 -33.12
N SER A 266 -0.71 -9.48 -31.93
CA SER A 266 0.03 -10.71 -31.66
C SER A 266 -0.38 -11.92 -32.52
N ALA A 267 -1.58 -11.91 -33.10
CA ALA A 267 -2.03 -12.97 -34.01
C ALA A 267 -1.48 -12.77 -35.42
N ARG A 268 -0.73 -13.74 -35.95
CA ARG A 268 -0.08 -13.67 -37.27
C ARG A 268 -1.03 -13.61 -38.47
N ASN A 269 -2.31 -13.90 -38.26
CA ASN A 269 -3.34 -13.79 -39.30
C ASN A 269 -4.08 -12.45 -39.22
N HIS A 270 -3.75 -11.58 -38.27
CA HIS A 270 -4.32 -10.25 -38.20
C HIS A 270 -3.54 -9.29 -39.10
N PRO A 271 -4.25 -8.45 -39.89
CA PRO A 271 -3.63 -7.41 -40.69
C PRO A 271 -2.96 -6.37 -39.80
N VAL A 272 -1.84 -5.84 -40.27
CA VAL A 272 -1.21 -4.64 -39.72
C VAL A 272 -1.94 -3.43 -40.29
N PHE A 273 -2.26 -2.47 -39.44
CA PHE A 273 -2.88 -1.21 -39.84
C PHE A 273 -1.88 -0.08 -39.65
N CYS A 274 -1.79 0.78 -40.66
CA CYS A 274 -1.02 2.01 -40.60
C CYS A 274 -1.98 3.20 -40.72
N ALA A 275 -1.76 4.24 -39.94
CA ALA A 275 -2.52 5.50 -39.99
C ALA A 275 -1.54 6.66 -40.13
N LEU A 276 -1.77 7.51 -41.12
CA LEU A 276 -0.96 8.70 -41.39
C LEU A 276 -1.64 9.93 -40.82
N LEU A 277 -0.91 10.66 -39.98
CA LEU A 277 -1.32 11.91 -39.37
C LEU A 277 -0.59 13.07 -40.04
N ASN A 278 -1.28 14.18 -40.31
CA ASN A 278 -0.66 15.43 -40.76
C ASN A 278 -0.06 16.23 -39.59
N GLY A 279 0.52 17.39 -39.87
CA GLY A 279 1.11 18.28 -38.86
C GLY A 279 0.13 18.86 -37.85
N GLU A 280 -1.18 18.79 -38.13
CA GLU A 280 -2.27 19.23 -37.26
C GLU A 280 -2.84 18.09 -36.40
N GLY A 281 -2.38 16.85 -36.61
CA GLY A 281 -2.84 15.67 -35.89
C GLY A 281 -4.10 15.02 -36.48
N GLU A 282 -4.51 15.40 -37.69
CA GLU A 282 -5.64 14.79 -38.39
C GLU A 282 -5.23 13.56 -39.20
N VAL A 283 -6.10 12.55 -39.23
CA VAL A 283 -5.88 11.35 -40.04
C VAL A 283 -6.11 11.69 -41.51
N THR A 284 -5.06 11.56 -42.31
CA THR A 284 -5.10 11.85 -43.74
C THR A 284 -5.28 10.61 -44.60
N ASP A 285 -4.68 9.49 -44.18
CA ASP A 285 -4.72 8.24 -44.95
C ASP A 285 -4.47 7.04 -44.05
N PHE A 286 -4.84 5.86 -44.52
CA PHE A 286 -4.63 4.59 -43.82
C PHE A 286 -4.22 3.48 -44.78
N LEU A 287 -3.45 2.52 -44.28
CA LEU A 287 -2.97 1.38 -45.04
C LEU A 287 -3.23 0.08 -44.27
N ARG A 288 -3.74 -0.93 -44.96
CA ARG A 288 -3.93 -2.27 -44.41
C ARG A 288 -2.95 -3.23 -45.07
N LEU A 289 -2.14 -3.91 -44.27
CA LEU A 289 -1.14 -4.89 -44.69
C LEU A 289 -1.47 -6.28 -44.11
N PRO A 290 -2.17 -7.15 -44.85
CA PRO A 290 -2.72 -8.40 -44.30
C PRO A 290 -1.68 -9.46 -43.90
N HIS A 291 -0.47 -9.40 -44.44
CA HIS A 291 0.57 -10.43 -44.34
C HIS A 291 1.91 -9.90 -43.83
N PHE A 292 1.97 -8.65 -43.38
CA PHE A 292 3.22 -7.99 -42.95
C PHE A 292 3.84 -8.63 -41.70
N THR A 293 3.02 -9.21 -40.80
CA THR A 293 3.47 -9.97 -39.62
C THR A 293 4.09 -11.33 -39.95
N LYS A 294 3.98 -11.83 -41.20
CA LYS A 294 4.61 -13.08 -41.61
C LYS A 294 6.13 -12.97 -41.59
N ARG A 295 6.85 -14.09 -41.57
CA ARG A 295 8.32 -14.05 -41.64
C ARG A 295 8.78 -13.89 -43.08
N ARG A 296 9.78 -13.03 -43.31
CA ARG A 296 10.40 -12.85 -44.63
C ARG A 296 11.01 -14.15 -45.16
N ASN A 297 11.56 -14.98 -44.27
CA ASN A 297 12.13 -16.29 -44.60
C ASN A 297 11.17 -17.43 -44.24
N ALA A 298 9.86 -17.23 -44.39
CA ALA A 298 8.88 -18.30 -44.15
C ALA A 298 9.16 -19.51 -45.06
N TRP A 299 8.97 -20.73 -44.55
CA TRP A 299 9.23 -21.95 -45.34
C TRP A 299 8.32 -22.04 -46.57
N ARG A 300 7.05 -21.64 -46.42
CA ARG A 300 6.06 -21.59 -47.50
C ARG A 300 6.37 -20.43 -48.45
N GLU A 301 6.45 -20.74 -49.74
CA GLU A 301 6.74 -19.77 -50.80
C GLU A 301 5.63 -18.72 -50.93
N GLU A 302 4.37 -19.15 -50.92
CA GLU A 302 3.19 -18.27 -50.96
C GLU A 302 3.17 -17.21 -49.85
N GLU A 303 3.71 -17.52 -48.66
CA GLU A 303 3.78 -16.57 -47.56
C GLU A 303 4.88 -15.52 -47.74
N ARG A 304 5.98 -15.91 -48.38
CA ARG A 304 7.10 -15.01 -48.71
C ARG A 304 6.67 -14.00 -49.77
N GLU A 305 5.99 -14.46 -50.81
CA GLU A 305 5.47 -13.61 -51.88
C GLU A 305 4.45 -12.60 -51.35
N LYS A 306 3.48 -13.05 -50.54
CA LYS A 306 2.47 -12.16 -49.94
C LYS A 306 3.08 -11.10 -49.03
N LYS A 307 4.12 -11.45 -48.25
CA LYS A 307 4.84 -10.46 -47.45
C LYS A 307 5.64 -9.49 -48.31
N ALA A 308 6.31 -9.96 -49.36
CA ALA A 308 7.02 -9.09 -50.29
C ALA A 308 6.08 -8.07 -50.95
N GLN A 309 4.85 -8.47 -51.27
CA GLN A 309 3.82 -7.59 -51.80
C GLN A 309 3.39 -6.51 -50.80
N ASP A 310 3.22 -6.86 -49.52
CA ASP A 310 2.93 -5.90 -48.46
C ASP A 310 4.09 -4.92 -48.21
N ILE A 311 5.34 -5.41 -48.26
CA ILE A 311 6.55 -4.58 -48.18
C ILE A 311 6.58 -3.55 -49.32
N GLU A 312 6.29 -3.99 -50.55
CA GLU A 312 6.26 -3.11 -51.71
C GLU A 312 5.11 -2.09 -51.63
N THR A 313 3.96 -2.51 -51.08
CA THR A 313 2.83 -1.61 -50.84
C THR A 313 3.20 -0.54 -49.80
N LEU A 314 3.89 -0.91 -48.73
CA LEU A 314 4.38 0.03 -47.72
C LEU A 314 5.43 0.99 -48.32
N LYS A 315 6.35 0.51 -49.17
CA LYS A 315 7.30 1.36 -49.90
C LYS A 315 6.62 2.44 -50.73
N LYS A 316 5.64 2.06 -51.54
CA LYS A 316 4.85 3.00 -52.36
C LYS A 316 4.12 4.03 -51.51
N PHE A 317 3.58 3.60 -50.36
CA PHE A 317 2.92 4.49 -49.43
C PHE A 317 3.89 5.50 -48.80
N LEU A 318 5.07 5.05 -48.35
CA LEU A 318 6.11 5.93 -47.81
C LEU A 318 6.61 6.95 -48.85
N LEU A 319 6.81 6.54 -50.11
CA LEU A 319 7.22 7.43 -51.20
C LEU A 319 6.13 8.47 -51.55
N SER A 320 4.86 8.06 -51.57
CA SER A 320 3.76 8.96 -51.93
C SER A 320 3.45 9.98 -50.84
N LYS A 321 3.57 9.60 -49.57
CA LYS A 321 3.08 10.41 -48.44
C LYS A 321 4.20 11.08 -47.63
N LYS A 322 5.44 10.63 -47.81
CA LYS A 322 6.66 11.16 -47.17
C LYS A 322 6.47 11.49 -45.68
N PRO A 323 6.12 10.54 -44.80
CA PRO A 323 6.06 10.81 -43.36
C PRO A 323 7.46 11.16 -42.83
N HIS A 324 7.54 12.03 -41.82
CA HIS A 324 8.84 12.37 -41.20
C HIS A 324 9.23 11.36 -40.11
N VAL A 325 8.23 10.74 -39.47
CA VAL A 325 8.43 9.80 -38.36
C VAL A 325 7.52 8.59 -38.54
N VAL A 326 8.04 7.40 -38.25
CA VAL A 326 7.27 6.17 -38.18
C VAL A 326 7.25 5.68 -36.74
N THR A 327 6.07 5.50 -36.18
CA THR A 327 5.87 4.94 -34.84
C THR A 327 5.29 3.54 -34.95
N ILE A 328 5.82 2.59 -34.18
CA ILE A 328 5.36 1.20 -34.18
C ILE A 328 4.93 0.85 -32.76
N GLY A 329 3.67 0.48 -32.58
CA GLY A 329 3.17 0.05 -31.26
C GLY A 329 3.68 -1.35 -30.93
N GLY A 330 4.25 -1.55 -29.73
CA GLY A 330 4.79 -2.83 -29.31
C GLY A 330 3.88 -3.60 -28.34
N GLU A 331 3.29 -4.72 -28.78
CA GLU A 331 2.61 -5.67 -27.86
C GLU A 331 3.51 -6.81 -27.38
N ASN A 332 4.43 -7.28 -28.24
CA ASN A 332 5.25 -8.46 -27.99
C ASN A 332 6.60 -8.38 -28.73
N ARG A 333 7.43 -9.43 -28.66
CA ARG A 333 8.75 -9.45 -29.30
C ARG A 333 8.71 -9.38 -30.84
N ASP A 334 7.59 -9.71 -31.46
CA ASP A 334 7.43 -9.61 -32.92
C ASP A 334 7.45 -8.14 -33.39
N ALA A 335 7.21 -7.17 -32.50
CA ALA A 335 7.40 -5.74 -32.75
C ALA A 335 8.83 -5.44 -33.24
N GLN A 336 9.84 -6.10 -32.68
CA GLN A 336 11.23 -5.88 -33.04
C GLN A 336 11.50 -6.31 -34.49
N MET A 337 10.87 -7.40 -34.94
CA MET A 337 10.99 -7.84 -36.35
C MET A 337 10.35 -6.82 -37.30
N LEU A 338 9.20 -6.24 -36.92
CA LEU A 338 8.54 -5.20 -37.70
C LEU A 338 9.37 -3.92 -37.77
N VAL A 339 9.98 -3.51 -36.65
CA VAL A 339 10.92 -2.39 -36.61
C VAL A 339 12.11 -2.64 -37.55
N GLU A 340 12.71 -3.83 -37.53
CA GLU A 340 13.81 -4.19 -38.43
C GLU A 340 13.39 -4.18 -39.91
N ASP A 341 12.21 -4.71 -40.23
CA ASP A 341 11.68 -4.70 -41.60
C ASP A 341 11.44 -3.27 -42.09
N VAL A 342 10.85 -2.40 -41.27
CA VAL A 342 10.65 -0.99 -41.62
C VAL A 342 12.00 -0.26 -41.75
N LYS A 343 12.98 -0.48 -40.86
CA LYS A 343 14.34 0.08 -41.01
C LYS A 343 14.97 -0.30 -42.34
N ARG A 344 14.86 -1.57 -42.75
CA ARG A 344 15.38 -2.03 -44.05
C ARG A 344 14.67 -1.36 -45.21
N ILE A 345 13.34 -1.23 -45.14
CA ILE A 345 12.55 -0.55 -46.17
C ILE A 345 13.01 0.90 -46.33
N VAL A 346 13.15 1.63 -45.23
CA VAL A 346 13.62 3.02 -45.24
C VAL A 346 15.03 3.09 -45.85
N HIS A 347 15.94 2.23 -45.41
CA HIS A 347 17.31 2.22 -45.91
C HIS A 347 17.41 1.89 -47.42
N GLU A 348 16.60 0.95 -47.91
CA GLU A 348 16.52 0.63 -49.33
C GLU A 348 16.01 1.82 -50.17
N LEU A 349 15.08 2.62 -49.62
CA LEU A 349 14.55 3.82 -50.27
C LEU A 349 15.56 4.99 -50.26
N GLU A 350 16.40 5.09 -49.22
CA GLU A 350 17.51 6.04 -49.13
C GLU A 350 18.59 5.73 -50.19
N GLN A 351 19.07 4.48 -50.24
CA GLN A 351 20.12 4.05 -51.18
C GLN A 351 19.72 4.16 -52.65
N GLY A 352 18.42 3.99 -52.95
CA GLY A 352 17.87 4.12 -54.30
C GLY A 352 17.82 5.55 -54.85
N HIS A 353 18.32 6.56 -54.12
CA HIS A 353 18.18 8.00 -54.43
C HIS A 353 16.72 8.49 -54.59
N GLN A 354 15.72 7.69 -54.21
CA GLN A 354 14.30 8.03 -54.35
C GLN A 354 13.76 8.83 -53.16
N LEU A 355 14.46 8.81 -52.02
CA LEU A 355 14.21 9.73 -50.90
C LEU A 355 15.20 10.91 -50.86
N HIS A 356 16.37 10.79 -51.51
CA HIS A 356 17.47 11.77 -51.42
C HIS A 356 17.45 12.88 -52.47
N ALA A 357 16.42 12.97 -53.32
CA ALA A 357 16.41 13.93 -54.43
C ALA A 357 16.01 15.37 -54.05
N ASP A 358 15.53 15.63 -52.82
CA ASP A 358 15.33 16.99 -52.29
C ASP A 358 15.35 16.93 -50.75
N GLY A 359 16.47 17.33 -50.12
CA GLY A 359 16.58 17.65 -48.69
C GLY A 359 16.46 16.48 -47.70
N GLY A 360 17.48 16.27 -46.87
CA GLY A 360 17.64 15.12 -45.97
C GLY A 360 16.41 14.76 -45.12
N GLN A 361 15.87 13.56 -45.32
CA GLN A 361 14.88 12.96 -44.41
C GLN A 361 15.45 11.70 -43.77
N LEU A 362 15.99 11.83 -42.55
CA LEU A 362 16.23 10.71 -41.64
C LEU A 362 14.89 10.32 -41.02
N LEU A 363 14.29 9.25 -41.53
CA LEU A 363 13.06 8.66 -41.02
C LEU A 363 13.31 8.10 -39.62
N ALA A 364 12.89 8.83 -38.59
CA ALA A 364 13.06 8.39 -37.22
C ALA A 364 12.04 7.31 -36.86
N LEU A 365 12.54 6.25 -36.22
CA LEU A 365 11.73 5.13 -35.74
C LEU A 365 11.67 5.18 -34.22
N LEU A 366 10.47 5.43 -33.70
CA LEU A 366 10.19 5.39 -32.27
C LEU A 366 9.46 4.08 -31.93
N GLN A 367 10.01 3.38 -30.95
CA GLN A 367 9.39 2.19 -30.36
C GLN A 367 8.79 2.59 -29.01
N PHE A 368 7.48 2.38 -28.86
CA PHE A 368 6.75 2.64 -27.63
C PHE A 368 6.34 1.34 -26.94
#